data_AF-A0A966NGR7-F1
#
_entry.id   AF-A0A966NGR7-F1
#
_cell.length_a   1.000
_cell.length_b   1.000
_cell.length_c   1.000
_cell.angle_alpha   90.00
_cell.angle_beta   90.00
_cell.angle_gamma   90.00
#
_symmetry.space_group_name_H-M   'P 1'
#
loop_
_entity.id
_entity.type
_entity.pdbx_description
1 polymer ?
#
loop_
_entity_poly.entity_id
_entity_poly.type
_entity_poly.pdbx_seq_one_letter_code
_entity_poly.pdbx_strand_id
1 'polypeptide(L)'
;INSKKEIDFAVLLFSLGIRHVGETAAKLLAAHYLNWTDFISSMERVGNSKTDELEKLLSIDGVGNVMVNSLVEAFSPGPQRTSIDRLVKQLSIKDFPVHEVSDSPIANKIIVFTGKLERMSRDEAKVSAEQLGAKVAGSVSSNTDLVVAGPGAGSKAKKATELGVEIINEDDWLSLVEKR
;
A
#
# COMPACT_ATOMS: atom_id res chain seq x y z
N ILE A 1 20.83 24.57 21.45
CA ILE A 1 20.05 23.32 21.53
C ILE A 1 18.81 23.52 20.67
N ASN A 2 18.80 23.01 19.45
CA ASN A 2 17.58 23.00 18.63
C ASN A 2 17.55 21.73 17.77
N SER A 3 17.75 20.60 18.44
CA SER A 3 17.52 19.31 17.79
C SER A 3 16.01 19.13 17.65
N LYS A 4 15.53 18.98 16.42
CA LYS A 4 14.14 18.59 16.18
C LYS A 4 13.85 17.30 16.95
N LYS A 5 12.65 17.19 17.50
CA LYS A 5 12.22 15.93 18.14
C LYS A 5 12.00 14.89 17.05
N GLU A 6 12.61 13.73 17.23
CA GLU A 6 12.41 12.59 16.34
C GLU A 6 11.09 11.89 16.66
N ILE A 7 10.36 11.46 15.63
CA ILE A 7 9.13 10.69 15.77
C ILE A 7 8.99 9.71 14.61
N ASP A 8 8.52 8.49 14.88
CA ASP A 8 8.23 7.52 13.82
C ASP A 8 6.99 7.94 13.05
N PHE A 9 6.99 7.74 11.73
CA PHE A 9 5.86 8.09 10.87
C PHE A 9 4.51 7.53 11.37
N ALA A 10 4.46 6.23 11.68
CA ALA A 10 3.23 5.60 12.19
C ALA A 10 2.74 6.23 13.52
N VAL A 11 3.68 6.58 14.41
CA VAL A 11 3.37 7.21 15.71
C VAL A 11 2.87 8.62 15.51
N LEU A 12 3.50 9.40 14.62
CA LEU A 12 3.03 10.72 14.27
C LEU A 12 1.60 10.65 13.74
N LEU A 13 1.33 9.82 12.72
CA LEU A 13 0.02 9.73 12.09
C LEU A 13 -1.08 9.35 13.09
N PHE A 14 -0.80 8.40 14.00
CA PHE A 14 -1.71 8.05 15.09
C PHE A 14 -1.93 9.22 16.06
N SER A 15 -0.87 9.94 16.44
CA SER A 15 -0.93 11.05 17.41
C SER A 15 -1.73 12.26 16.93
N LEU A 16 -1.99 12.38 15.62
CA LEU A 16 -2.82 13.44 15.06
C LEU A 16 -4.30 13.29 15.41
N GLY A 17 -4.73 12.12 15.91
CA GLY A 17 -6.11 11.90 16.36
C GLY A 17 -7.14 11.99 15.23
N ILE A 18 -6.76 11.62 14.01
CA ILE A 18 -7.66 11.61 12.86
C ILE A 18 -8.72 10.51 13.07
N ARG A 19 -10.00 10.86 12.89
CA ARG A 19 -11.10 9.92 13.04
C ARG A 19 -10.88 8.69 12.15
N HIS A 20 -11.19 7.51 12.67
CA HIS A 20 -11.03 6.22 11.99
C HIS A 20 -9.58 5.81 11.66
N VAL A 21 -8.57 6.58 12.10
CA VAL A 21 -7.15 6.24 11.95
C VAL A 21 -6.59 5.86 13.32
N GLY A 22 -6.81 4.61 13.72
CA GLY A 22 -6.19 4.03 14.92
C GLY A 22 -4.75 3.59 14.69
N GLU A 23 -4.09 3.05 15.72
CA GLU A 23 -2.68 2.63 15.66
C GLU A 23 -2.41 1.64 14.52
N THR A 24 -3.26 0.62 14.35
CA THR A 24 -3.12 -0.37 13.27
C THR A 24 -3.24 0.26 11.89
N ALA A 25 -4.20 1.17 11.71
CA ALA A 25 -4.38 1.88 10.44
C ALA A 25 -3.21 2.83 10.15
N ALA A 26 -2.70 3.50 11.17
CA ALA A 26 -1.53 4.37 11.04
C ALA A 26 -0.28 3.59 10.64
N LYS A 27 -0.05 2.41 11.24
CA LYS A 27 1.04 1.50 10.84
C LYS A 27 0.86 0.98 9.42
N LEU A 28 -0.35 0.59 9.03
CA LEU A 28 -0.66 0.13 7.67
C LEU A 28 -0.36 1.21 6.63
N LEU A 29 -0.83 2.45 6.86
CA LEU A 29 -0.57 3.58 5.97
C LEU A 29 0.92 3.92 5.92
N ALA A 30 1.60 3.89 7.06
CA ALA A 30 3.04 4.14 7.11
C ALA A 30 3.86 3.08 6.36
N ALA A 31 3.48 1.80 6.47
CA ALA A 31 4.07 0.71 5.71
C ALA A 31 3.71 0.75 4.20
N HIS A 32 2.63 1.43 3.83
CA HIS A 32 2.26 1.64 2.44
C HIS A 32 3.07 2.76 1.79
N TYR A 33 3.11 3.94 2.42
CA TYR A 33 3.74 5.13 1.86
C TYR A 33 5.22 5.30 2.19
N LEU A 34 5.73 4.55 3.16
CA LEU A 34 7.11 4.54 3.65
C LEU A 34 7.56 5.83 4.33
N ASN A 35 7.29 7.00 3.76
CA ASN A 35 7.67 8.28 4.32
C ASN A 35 6.51 9.28 4.33
N TRP A 36 6.68 10.32 5.15
CA TRP A 36 5.66 11.36 5.35
C TRP A 36 5.38 12.17 4.07
N THR A 37 6.41 12.43 3.26
CA THR A 37 6.30 13.26 2.05
C THR A 37 5.43 12.60 0.99
N ASP A 38 5.62 11.30 0.76
CA ASP A 38 4.85 10.52 -0.22
C ASP A 38 3.41 10.39 0.21
N PHE A 39 3.18 10.16 1.51
CA PHE A 39 1.84 10.14 2.09
C PHE A 39 1.10 11.47 1.88
N ILE A 40 1.71 12.60 2.22
CA ILE A 40 1.10 13.93 2.03
C ILE A 40 0.81 14.20 0.56
N SER A 41 1.76 13.88 -0.32
CA SER A 41 1.58 14.04 -1.78
C SER A 41 0.40 13.23 -2.29
N SER A 42 0.18 12.02 -1.76
CA SER A 42 -0.99 11.21 -2.07
C SER A 42 -2.28 11.86 -1.58
N MET A 43 -2.34 12.32 -0.33
CA MET A 43 -3.53 12.97 0.23
C MET A 43 -3.91 14.24 -0.56
N GLU A 44 -2.92 15.02 -1.00
CA GLU A 44 -3.14 16.20 -1.84
C GLU A 44 -3.68 15.85 -3.23
N ARG A 45 -3.18 14.76 -3.84
CA ARG A 45 -3.70 14.26 -5.11
C ARG A 45 -5.15 13.80 -5.00
N VAL A 46 -5.51 13.10 -3.92
CA VAL A 46 -6.89 12.68 -3.64
C VAL A 46 -7.78 13.91 -3.42
N GLY A 47 -7.33 14.89 -2.63
CA GLY A 47 -8.08 16.13 -2.36
C GLY A 47 -8.35 16.98 -3.60
N ASN A 48 -7.46 16.94 -4.61
CA ASN A 48 -7.65 17.57 -5.92
C ASN A 48 -8.51 16.74 -6.89
N SER A 49 -9.30 15.78 -6.37
CA SER A 49 -10.21 14.92 -7.13
C SER A 49 -9.55 14.06 -8.21
N LYS A 50 -8.29 13.65 -8.03
CA LYS A 50 -7.71 12.61 -8.88
C LYS A 50 -8.30 11.25 -8.49
N THR A 51 -9.20 10.75 -9.33
CA THR A 51 -9.89 9.46 -9.15
C THR A 51 -8.91 8.30 -9.01
N ASP A 52 -7.84 8.29 -9.79
CA ASP A 52 -6.89 7.19 -9.78
C ASP A 52 -6.18 7.06 -8.42
N GLU A 53 -5.83 8.18 -7.77
CA GLU A 53 -5.17 8.17 -6.46
C GLU A 53 -6.12 7.70 -5.35
N LEU A 54 -7.40 8.09 -5.45
CA LEU A 54 -8.45 7.63 -4.55
C LEU A 54 -8.61 6.11 -4.64
N GLU A 55 -8.62 5.56 -5.86
CA GLU A 55 -8.64 4.11 -6.07
C GLU A 55 -7.42 3.42 -5.45
N LYS A 56 -6.23 4.05 -5.47
CA LYS A 56 -5.05 3.49 -4.80
C LYS A 56 -5.23 3.35 -3.32
N LEU A 57 -5.66 4.43 -2.69
CA LEU A 57 -5.86 4.43 -1.26
C LEU A 57 -6.93 3.40 -0.84
N LEU A 58 -7.99 3.23 -1.63
CA LEU A 58 -9.03 2.23 -1.42
C LEU A 58 -8.60 0.79 -1.75
N SER A 59 -7.54 0.59 -2.53
CA SER A 59 -7.01 -0.74 -2.84
C SER A 59 -6.18 -1.34 -1.71
N ILE A 60 -5.82 -0.54 -0.70
CA ILE A 60 -5.09 -1.00 0.48
C ILE A 60 -6.03 -1.82 1.36
N ASP A 61 -5.70 -3.09 1.59
CA ASP A 61 -6.48 -3.96 2.46
C ASP A 61 -6.53 -3.40 3.89
N GLY A 62 -7.74 -3.22 4.42
CA GLY A 62 -7.97 -2.55 5.71
C GLY A 62 -8.23 -1.03 5.62
N VAL A 63 -8.18 -0.42 4.43
CA VAL A 63 -8.57 0.98 4.21
C VAL A 63 -9.94 1.05 3.54
N GLY A 64 -10.90 1.68 4.21
CA GLY A 64 -12.26 1.89 3.70
C GLY A 64 -12.60 3.36 3.45
N ASN A 65 -13.67 3.60 2.69
CA ASN A 65 -14.15 4.95 2.34
C ASN A 65 -14.24 5.92 3.52
N VAL A 66 -14.69 5.45 4.69
CA VAL A 66 -14.83 6.29 5.88
C VAL A 66 -13.48 6.79 6.40
N MET A 67 -12.45 5.92 6.39
CA MET A 67 -11.09 6.28 6.76
C MET A 67 -10.49 7.25 5.73
N VAL A 68 -10.68 6.95 4.45
CA VAL A 68 -10.22 7.81 3.35
C VAL A 68 -10.79 9.22 3.46
N ASN A 69 -12.11 9.34 3.64
CA ASN A 69 -12.75 10.65 3.79
C ASN A 69 -12.17 11.42 4.98
N SER A 70 -11.87 10.75 6.09
CA SER A 70 -11.31 11.37 7.30
C SER A 70 -9.86 11.84 7.08
N LEU A 71 -9.07 11.07 6.34
CA LEU A 71 -7.71 11.45 5.95
C LEU A 71 -7.75 12.65 5.01
N VAL A 72 -8.56 12.59 3.95
CA VAL A 72 -8.69 13.68 2.98
C VAL A 72 -9.17 14.96 3.66
N GLU A 73 -10.17 14.89 4.54
CA GLU A 73 -10.65 16.02 5.33
C GLU A 73 -9.52 16.63 6.18
N ALA A 74 -8.76 15.81 6.90
CA ALA A 74 -7.68 16.26 7.78
C ALA A 74 -6.52 16.95 7.03
N PHE A 75 -6.24 16.50 5.81
CA PHE A 75 -5.13 17.00 4.99
C PHE A 75 -5.54 18.00 3.90
N SER A 76 -6.84 18.25 3.72
CA SER A 76 -7.36 19.28 2.82
C SER A 76 -7.01 20.70 3.32
N PRO A 77 -6.95 21.71 2.43
CA PRO A 77 -6.68 23.09 2.82
C PRO A 77 -7.62 23.58 3.93
N GLY A 78 -7.06 23.97 5.07
CA GLY A 78 -7.85 24.44 6.20
C GLY A 78 -7.04 24.61 7.50
N PRO A 79 -7.72 24.99 8.61
CA PRO A 79 -7.08 25.22 9.90
C PRO A 79 -6.40 23.97 10.48
N GLN A 80 -7.00 22.79 10.27
CA GLN A 80 -6.45 21.52 10.72
C GLN A 80 -5.12 21.21 10.00
N ARG A 81 -5.12 21.26 8.66
CA ARG A 81 -3.89 21.08 7.85
C ARG A 81 -2.79 22.07 8.24
N THR A 82 -3.14 23.34 8.41
CA THR A 82 -2.17 24.37 8.84
C THR A 82 -1.53 24.04 10.19
N SER A 83 -2.32 23.50 11.12
CA SER A 83 -1.83 23.09 12.44
C SER A 83 -0.90 21.88 12.35
N ILE A 84 -1.23 20.90 11.51
CA ILE A 84 -0.39 19.73 11.22
C ILE A 84 0.94 20.17 10.59
N ASP A 85 0.92 21.02 9.57
CA ASP A 85 2.13 21.49 8.89
C ASP A 85 3.06 22.25 9.84
N ARG A 86 2.49 23.07 10.75
CA ARG A 86 3.27 23.77 11.78
C ARG A 86 3.94 22.79 12.75
N LEU A 87 3.25 21.73 13.15
CA LEU A 87 3.80 20.68 14.01
C LEU A 87 4.92 19.92 13.30
N VAL A 88 4.68 19.43 12.08
CA VAL A 88 5.63 18.66 11.27
C VAL A 88 6.93 19.43 11.05
N LYS A 89 6.87 20.75 10.84
CA LYS A 89 8.08 21.60 10.70
C LYS A 89 9.04 21.54 11.89
N GLN A 90 8.53 21.24 13.09
CA GLN A 90 9.32 21.14 14.33
C GLN A 90 9.84 19.72 14.59
N LEU A 91 9.44 18.74 13.77
CA LEU A 91 9.75 17.33 13.95
C LEU A 91 10.72 16.82 12.89
N SER A 92 11.50 15.81 13.26
CA SER A 92 12.23 14.97 12.33
C SER A 92 11.47 13.65 12.24
N ILE A 93 10.78 13.43 11.13
CA ILE A 93 9.94 12.24 10.96
C ILE A 93 10.83 11.12 10.42
N LYS A 94 10.86 10.00 11.12
CA LYS A 94 11.54 8.79 10.68
C LYS A 94 10.64 8.04 9.72
N ASP A 95 11.23 7.62 8.61
CA ASP A 95 10.58 6.75 7.64
C ASP A 95 10.21 5.43 8.30
N PHE A 96 9.14 4.83 7.80
CA PHE A 96 8.74 3.49 8.19
C PHE A 96 9.84 2.52 7.74
N PRO A 97 10.35 1.65 8.63
CA PRO A 97 11.41 0.73 8.27
C PRO A 97 10.91 -0.19 7.16
N VAL A 98 11.51 -0.07 5.99
CA VAL A 98 11.43 -1.11 4.98
C VAL A 98 12.21 -2.26 5.57
N HIS A 99 11.55 -3.37 5.90
CA HIS A 99 12.31 -4.60 6.12
C HIS A 99 13.09 -4.83 4.83
N GLU A 100 14.42 -4.97 4.92
CA GLU A 100 15.23 -5.40 3.79
C GLU A 100 14.62 -6.70 3.29
N VAL A 101 13.81 -6.55 2.26
CA VAL A 101 13.23 -7.64 1.54
C VAL A 101 14.43 -8.33 0.91
N SER A 102 14.52 -9.66 1.00
CA SER A 102 15.50 -10.44 0.22
C SER A 102 15.58 -9.86 -1.19
N ASP A 103 16.75 -9.80 -1.84
CA ASP A 103 17.01 -9.31 -3.22
C ASP A 103 16.09 -9.93 -4.28
N SER A 104 14.79 -9.68 -4.15
CA SER A 104 13.72 -10.43 -4.75
C SER A 104 13.05 -9.51 -5.76
N PRO A 105 12.88 -9.98 -7.00
CA PRO A 105 12.30 -9.19 -8.08
C PRO A 105 10.85 -8.76 -7.83
N ILE A 106 10.23 -9.25 -6.76
CA ILE A 106 8.85 -8.99 -6.38
C ILE A 106 8.71 -8.20 -5.06
N ALA A 107 9.82 -7.75 -4.47
CA ALA A 107 9.80 -6.93 -3.28
C ALA A 107 8.93 -5.68 -3.45
N ASN A 108 8.09 -5.37 -2.46
CA ASN A 108 7.14 -4.24 -2.43
C ASN A 108 6.07 -4.22 -3.53
N LYS A 109 6.01 -5.22 -4.42
CA LYS A 109 4.98 -5.31 -5.45
C LYS A 109 3.64 -5.78 -4.88
N ILE A 110 2.54 -5.32 -5.44
CA ILE A 110 1.18 -5.76 -5.13
C ILE A 110 0.80 -6.91 -6.08
N ILE A 111 0.62 -8.10 -5.51
CA ILE A 111 0.36 -9.34 -6.26
C ILE A 111 -1.06 -9.83 -6.00
N VAL A 112 -1.75 -10.20 -7.07
CA VAL A 112 -3.08 -10.82 -6.98
C VAL A 112 -3.04 -12.23 -7.56
N PHE A 113 -3.38 -13.21 -6.75
CA PHE A 113 -3.56 -14.59 -7.21
C PHE A 113 -5.00 -14.81 -7.67
N THR A 114 -5.21 -15.40 -8.85
CA THR A 114 -6.55 -15.69 -9.39
C THR A 114 -6.59 -17.01 -10.16
N GLY A 115 -7.77 -17.61 -10.25
CA GLY A 115 -7.95 -18.95 -10.81
C GLY A 115 -7.64 -20.06 -9.80
N LYS A 116 -7.63 -21.30 -10.29
CA LYS A 116 -7.17 -22.46 -9.54
C LYS A 116 -5.66 -22.56 -9.70
N LEU A 117 -4.93 -22.63 -8.58
CA LEU A 117 -3.50 -22.96 -8.58
C LEU A 117 -3.37 -24.49 -8.50
N GLU A 118 -2.57 -25.08 -9.39
CA GLU A 118 -2.40 -26.53 -9.54
C GLU A 118 -1.13 -27.05 -8.88
N ARG A 119 -0.09 -26.20 -8.76
CA ARG A 119 1.21 -26.54 -8.16
C ARG A 119 1.29 -26.23 -6.67
N MET A 120 0.56 -25.21 -6.21
CA MET A 120 0.49 -24.84 -4.79
C MET A 120 -0.92 -24.44 -4.37
N SER A 121 -1.17 -24.47 -3.06
CA SER A 121 -2.38 -23.87 -2.51
C SER A 121 -2.30 -22.35 -2.56
N ARG A 122 -3.48 -21.71 -2.58
CA ARG A 122 -3.55 -20.25 -2.57
C ARG A 122 -2.91 -19.65 -1.32
N ASP A 123 -3.03 -20.32 -0.18
CA ASP A 123 -2.45 -19.84 1.07
C ASP A 123 -0.93 -19.97 1.07
N GLU A 124 -0.36 -21.04 0.50
CA GLU A 124 1.09 -21.15 0.28
C GLU A 124 1.61 -20.07 -0.65
N ALA A 125 0.87 -19.74 -1.72
CA ALA A 125 1.24 -18.67 -2.64
C ALA A 125 1.30 -17.31 -1.94
N LYS A 126 0.34 -17.03 -1.05
CA LYS A 126 0.36 -15.79 -0.24
C LYS A 126 1.55 -15.73 0.70
N VAL A 127 1.79 -16.82 1.43
CA VAL A 127 2.90 -16.90 2.38
C VAL A 127 4.23 -16.72 1.66
N SER A 128 4.43 -17.35 0.50
CA SER A 128 5.63 -17.19 -0.33
C SER A 128 5.82 -15.75 -0.80
N ALA A 129 4.76 -15.12 -1.30
CA ALA A 129 4.80 -13.72 -1.72
C ALA A 129 5.15 -12.77 -0.57
N GLU A 130 4.52 -12.95 0.59
CA GLU A 130 4.75 -12.13 1.79
C GLU A 130 6.17 -12.32 2.34
N GLN A 131 6.71 -13.55 2.32
CA GLN A 131 8.10 -13.85 2.71
C GLN A 131 9.12 -13.13 1.81
N LEU A 132 8.79 -12.99 0.53
CA LEU A 132 9.58 -12.25 -0.45
C LEU A 132 9.23 -10.75 -0.47
N GLY A 133 8.56 -10.26 0.58
CA GLY A 133 8.23 -8.85 0.81
C GLY A 133 7.26 -8.24 -0.20
N ALA A 134 6.52 -9.06 -0.94
CA ALA A 134 5.40 -8.61 -1.74
C ALA A 134 4.15 -8.43 -0.88
N LYS A 135 3.23 -7.56 -1.33
CA LYS A 135 1.93 -7.35 -0.71
C LYS A 135 0.87 -8.12 -1.49
N VAL A 136 0.05 -8.92 -0.83
CA VAL A 136 -1.02 -9.67 -1.50
C VAL A 136 -2.34 -8.91 -1.45
N ALA A 137 -2.97 -8.69 -2.60
CA ALA A 137 -4.31 -8.11 -2.69
C ALA A 137 -5.36 -9.15 -3.14
N GLY A 138 -6.59 -8.99 -2.65
CA GLY A 138 -7.73 -9.85 -3.01
C GLY A 138 -8.43 -9.47 -4.32
N SER A 139 -8.16 -8.26 -4.85
CA SER A 139 -8.80 -7.72 -6.04
C SER A 139 -7.78 -7.07 -6.97
N VAL A 140 -8.03 -7.15 -8.27
CA VAL A 140 -7.22 -6.46 -9.27
C VAL A 140 -7.63 -4.99 -9.32
N SER A 141 -6.65 -4.10 -9.19
CA SER A 141 -6.80 -2.65 -9.29
C SER A 141 -5.69 -2.08 -10.18
N SER A 142 -5.73 -0.79 -10.46
CA SER A 142 -4.68 -0.06 -11.19
C SER A 142 -3.31 -0.09 -10.48
N ASN A 143 -3.25 -0.49 -9.21
CA ASN A 143 -2.02 -0.61 -8.42
C ASN A 143 -1.51 -2.03 -8.32
N THR A 144 -2.23 -2.99 -8.91
CA THR A 144 -1.71 -4.34 -8.98
C THR A 144 -0.52 -4.32 -9.92
N ASP A 145 0.65 -4.71 -9.43
CA ASP A 145 1.86 -4.80 -10.25
C ASP A 145 1.89 -6.12 -11.03
N LEU A 146 1.39 -7.19 -10.42
CA LEU A 146 1.47 -8.54 -10.96
C LEU A 146 0.22 -9.36 -10.65
N VAL A 147 -0.28 -10.09 -11.63
CA VAL A 147 -1.36 -11.06 -11.46
C VAL A 147 -0.87 -12.45 -11.81
N VAL A 148 -0.95 -13.37 -10.86
CA VAL A 148 -0.68 -14.78 -11.09
C VAL A 148 -2.00 -15.47 -11.42
N ALA A 149 -2.14 -15.89 -12.67
CA ALA A 149 -3.37 -16.44 -13.22
C ALA A 149 -3.24 -17.95 -13.51
N GLY A 150 -3.97 -18.75 -12.73
CA GLY A 150 -4.16 -20.18 -13.00
C GLY A 150 -5.41 -20.46 -13.85
N PRO A 151 -5.66 -21.73 -14.21
CA PRO A 151 -6.86 -22.14 -14.93
C PRO A 151 -8.15 -21.59 -14.29
N GLY A 152 -9.01 -20.98 -15.12
CA GLY A 152 -10.29 -20.42 -14.67
C GLY A 152 -10.25 -18.99 -14.10
N ALA A 153 -9.14 -18.26 -14.22
CA ALA A 153 -8.97 -16.88 -13.73
C ALA A 153 -9.83 -15.78 -14.39
N GLY A 154 -10.85 -16.14 -15.17
CA GLY A 154 -11.51 -15.33 -16.22
C GLY A 154 -11.76 -13.86 -15.89
N SER A 155 -12.51 -13.54 -14.84
CA SER A 155 -12.95 -12.14 -14.61
C SER A 155 -11.84 -11.22 -14.08
N LYS A 156 -10.87 -11.75 -13.34
CA LYS A 156 -9.76 -10.95 -12.79
C LYS A 156 -8.60 -10.82 -13.78
N ALA A 157 -8.33 -11.86 -14.55
CA ALA A 157 -7.34 -11.81 -15.64
C ALA A 157 -7.75 -10.78 -16.70
N LYS A 158 -9.03 -10.75 -17.10
CA LYS A 158 -9.54 -9.72 -18.02
C LYS A 158 -9.34 -8.31 -17.48
N LYS A 159 -9.69 -8.07 -16.21
CA LYS A 159 -9.50 -6.76 -15.57
C LYS A 159 -8.02 -6.36 -15.51
N ALA A 160 -7.11 -7.31 -15.28
CA ALA A 160 -5.68 -7.07 -15.30
C ALA A 160 -5.18 -6.67 -16.70
N THR A 161 -5.65 -7.37 -17.74
CA THR A 161 -5.33 -7.03 -19.14
C THR A 161 -5.85 -5.64 -19.52
N GLU A 162 -7.07 -5.29 -19.12
CA GLU A 162 -7.66 -3.96 -19.37
C GLU A 162 -6.87 -2.83 -18.71
N LEU A 163 -6.30 -3.09 -17.53
CA LEU A 163 -5.51 -2.13 -16.76
C LEU A 163 -4.01 -2.13 -17.15
N GLY A 164 -3.59 -2.98 -18.10
CA GLY A 164 -2.19 -3.09 -18.50
C GLY A 164 -1.26 -3.69 -17.44
N VAL A 165 -1.83 -4.45 -16.50
CA VAL A 165 -1.09 -5.10 -15.42
C VAL A 165 -0.41 -6.37 -15.95
N GLU A 166 0.81 -6.65 -15.47
CA GLU A 166 1.57 -7.85 -15.85
C GLU A 166 0.83 -9.12 -15.38
N ILE A 167 0.63 -10.08 -16.29
CA ILE A 167 -0.03 -11.35 -15.99
C ILE A 167 0.96 -12.47 -16.27
N ILE A 168 1.21 -13.31 -15.27
CA ILE A 168 2.06 -14.49 -15.37
C ILE A 168 1.28 -15.74 -14.96
N ASN A 169 1.75 -16.91 -15.40
CA ASN A 169 1.18 -18.18 -14.97
C ASN A 169 1.86 -18.68 -13.67
N GLU A 170 1.39 -19.83 -13.18
CA GLU A 170 1.91 -20.43 -11.95
C GLU A 170 3.36 -20.95 -12.08
N ASP A 171 3.76 -21.44 -13.26
CA ASP A 171 5.12 -21.92 -13.50
C ASP A 171 6.14 -20.74 -13.56
N ASP A 172 5.73 -19.60 -14.13
CA ASP A 172 6.50 -18.35 -14.12
C ASP A 172 6.64 -17.79 -12.71
N TRP A 173 5.58 -17.87 -11.91
CA TRP A 173 5.59 -17.50 -10.50
C TRP A 173 6.59 -18.35 -9.71
N LEU A 174 6.53 -19.67 -9.88
CA LEU A 174 7.50 -20.60 -9.28
C LEU A 174 8.94 -20.25 -9.66
N SER A 175 9.18 -19.95 -10.94
CA SER A 175 10.49 -19.55 -11.45
C SER A 175 10.99 -18.23 -10.86
N LEU A 176 10.07 -17.30 -10.53
CA LEU A 176 10.37 -16.03 -9.86
C LEU A 176 10.76 -16.22 -8.40
N VAL A 177 10.07 -17.11 -7.69
CA VAL A 177 10.31 -17.37 -6.25
C VAL A 177 11.45 -18.36 -5.99
N GLU A 178 11.81 -19.21 -6.95
CA GLU A 178 12.93 -20.16 -6.85
C GLU A 178 14.30 -19.56 -7.20
N LYS A 179 14.36 -18.42 -7.88
CA LYS A 179 15.62 -17.69 -8.12
C LYS A 179 16.14 -17.10 -6.80
N ARG A 180 16.90 -17.91 -6.07
CA ARG A 180 17.76 -17.52 -4.95
C ARG A 180 19.18 -17.19 -5.40
#